data_AF-A0A961UFW6-F1
#
_entry.id   AF-A0A961UFW6-F1
#
_cell.length_a   1.000
_cell.length_b   1.000
_cell.length_c   1.000
_cell.angle_alpha   90.00
_cell.angle_beta   90.00
_cell.angle_gamma   90.00
#
_symmetry.space_group_name_H-M   'P 1'
#
loop_
_entity.id
_entity.type
_entity.pdbx_description
1 polymer ?
#
loop_
_entity_poly.entity_id
_entity_poly.type
_entity_poly.pdbx_seq_one_letter_code
_entity_poly.pdbx_strand_id
1 'polypeptide(L)'
;MTGVIRDKTANARNLIAGLAENDIGIARRNGAWMVIPAASGNSEGHGAEKGLVEELISLGFLTEQAGRALPSDRGLRFAGRDRRSGSHAPAKAEACKPPSRSNAAVAPESPLEWLRRRKGADGRSLIGRAAFEAGEKLRSEYTRAGLMPRMGADLTGNVPGKGRRAGARGPAMMMDAALDARDRVNKALEAVGSEMSGLLVDVCCHLKSLGDVERERGWPKRSAKVVLEMGLARLARHYGMVEEARGRARRGTIEHWGSEDYRPGIE
;
A
#
# COMPACT_ATOMS: atom_id res chain seq x y z
N MET A 1 -8.54 -30.68 -30.83
CA MET A 1 -9.66 -29.95 -30.19
C MET A 1 -9.27 -29.14 -28.94
N THR A 2 -8.01 -29.18 -28.48
CA THR A 2 -7.53 -28.48 -27.28
C THR A 2 -6.97 -27.08 -27.52
N GLY A 3 -6.75 -26.67 -28.77
CA GLY A 3 -6.26 -25.33 -29.14
C GLY A 3 -7.34 -24.25 -29.17
N VAL A 4 -8.50 -24.54 -29.76
CA VAL A 4 -9.62 -23.59 -29.95
C VAL A 4 -10.23 -23.13 -28.61
N ILE A 5 -10.29 -24.02 -27.62
CA ILE A 5 -10.83 -23.70 -26.28
C ILE A 5 -9.87 -22.79 -25.50
N ARG A 6 -8.55 -22.98 -25.66
CA ARG A 6 -7.54 -22.11 -25.02
C ARG A 6 -7.60 -20.69 -25.58
N ASP A 7 -7.82 -20.55 -26.89
CA ASP A 7 -7.90 -19.27 -27.57
C ASP A 7 -9.12 -18.45 -27.11
N LYS A 8 -10.31 -19.07 -27.08
CA LYS A 8 -11.54 -18.44 -26.54
C LYS A 8 -11.42 -18.00 -25.08
N THR A 9 -10.73 -18.81 -24.26
CA THR A 9 -10.52 -18.48 -22.84
C THR A 9 -9.56 -17.32 -22.67
N ALA A 10 -8.51 -17.24 -23.49
CA ALA A 10 -7.56 -16.13 -23.51
C ALA A 10 -8.23 -14.84 -24.01
N ASN A 11 -9.02 -14.93 -25.08
CA ASN A 11 -9.79 -13.81 -25.64
C ASN A 11 -10.80 -13.28 -24.63
N ALA A 12 -11.56 -14.17 -23.97
CA ALA A 12 -12.48 -13.80 -22.90
C ALA A 12 -11.79 -13.04 -21.76
N ARG A 13 -10.61 -13.49 -21.32
CA ARG A 13 -9.86 -12.84 -20.26
C ARG A 13 -9.34 -11.48 -20.66
N ASN A 14 -8.71 -11.37 -21.82
CA ASN A 14 -8.15 -10.10 -22.32
C ASN A 14 -9.26 -9.07 -22.52
N LEU A 15 -10.42 -9.50 -23.03
CA LEU A 15 -11.58 -8.64 -23.22
C LEU A 15 -12.13 -8.10 -21.88
N ILE A 16 -12.27 -8.96 -20.87
CA ILE A 16 -12.75 -8.55 -19.54
C ILE A 16 -11.71 -7.68 -18.82
N ALA A 17 -10.41 -7.97 -18.97
CA ALA A 17 -9.33 -7.17 -18.40
C ALA A 17 -9.29 -5.76 -19.01
N GLY A 18 -9.35 -5.63 -20.34
CA GLY A 18 -9.38 -4.34 -21.01
C GLY A 18 -10.62 -3.50 -20.69
N LEU A 19 -11.76 -4.14 -20.44
CA LEU A 19 -12.96 -3.47 -19.90
C LEU A 19 -12.77 -2.97 -18.47
N ALA A 20 -12.05 -3.71 -17.62
CA ALA A 20 -11.82 -3.37 -16.22
C ALA A 20 -10.86 -2.17 -16.05
N GLU A 21 -9.87 -2.07 -16.92
CA GLU A 21 -8.87 -1.00 -16.93
C GLU A 21 -9.38 0.29 -17.61
N ASN A 22 -10.61 0.26 -18.15
CA ASN A 22 -11.23 1.30 -18.99
C ASN A 22 -10.44 1.61 -20.28
N ASP A 23 -9.53 0.74 -20.69
CA ASP A 23 -8.78 0.86 -21.95
C ASP A 23 -9.66 0.55 -23.16
N ILE A 24 -10.73 -0.20 -22.94
CA ILE A 24 -11.65 -0.69 -23.96
C ILE A 24 -13.09 -0.57 -23.43
N GLY A 25 -14.04 -0.22 -24.30
CA GLY A 25 -15.47 -0.24 -24.03
C GLY A 25 -16.19 -1.15 -25.01
N ILE A 26 -17.23 -1.86 -24.58
CA ILE A 26 -18.07 -2.67 -25.47
C ILE A 26 -19.46 -2.04 -25.54
N ALA A 27 -19.92 -1.77 -26.76
CA ALA A 27 -21.23 -1.21 -27.01
C ALA A 27 -21.96 -1.99 -28.11
N ARG A 28 -23.28 -2.05 -28.00
CA ARG A 28 -24.14 -2.67 -29.00
C ARG A 28 -24.48 -1.65 -30.09
N ARG A 29 -24.15 -1.95 -31.35
CA ARG A 29 -24.53 -1.15 -32.53
C ARG A 29 -25.14 -2.06 -33.59
N ASN A 30 -26.29 -1.67 -34.15
CA ASN A 30 -27.02 -2.42 -35.19
C ASN A 30 -27.21 -3.91 -34.85
N GLY A 31 -27.49 -4.23 -33.58
CA GLY A 31 -27.71 -5.61 -33.11
C GLY A 31 -26.43 -6.39 -32.80
N ALA A 32 -25.24 -5.90 -33.16
CA ALA A 32 -23.96 -6.55 -32.92
C ALA A 32 -23.15 -5.87 -31.80
N TRP A 33 -22.32 -6.66 -31.11
CA TRP A 33 -21.39 -6.16 -30.10
C TRP A 33 -20.09 -5.67 -30.74
N MET A 34 -19.70 -4.42 -30.45
CA MET A 34 -18.45 -3.83 -30.93
C MET A 34 -17.55 -3.39 -29.79
N VAL A 35 -16.26 -3.63 -29.96
CA VAL A 35 -15.17 -3.26 -29.07
C VAL A 35 -14.62 -1.91 -29.51
N ILE A 36 -14.67 -0.91 -28.64
CA ILE A 36 -14.28 0.48 -28.87
C ILE A 36 -13.09 0.79 -27.96
N PRO A 37 -11.91 1.11 -28.49
CA PRO A 37 -10.76 1.50 -27.67
C PRO A 37 -10.99 2.89 -27.05
N ALA A 38 -10.64 3.06 -25.78
CA ALA A 38 -10.87 4.32 -25.04
C ALA A 38 -9.99 5.48 -25.52
N ALA A 39 -8.87 5.19 -26.18
CA ALA A 39 -7.92 6.18 -26.70
C ALA A 39 -8.27 6.72 -28.10
N SER A 40 -9.23 6.13 -28.83
CA SER A 40 -9.58 6.63 -30.16
C SER A 40 -10.75 7.61 -30.10
N GLY A 41 -10.46 8.88 -30.34
CA GLY A 41 -11.47 9.88 -30.73
C GLY A 41 -12.17 9.58 -32.07
N ASN A 42 -11.79 8.49 -32.75
CA ASN A 42 -12.45 7.98 -33.95
C ASN A 42 -13.27 6.73 -33.62
N SER A 43 -14.49 6.70 -34.17
CA SER A 43 -15.59 5.76 -33.91
C SER A 43 -15.46 4.37 -34.57
N GLU A 44 -14.24 3.98 -34.97
CA GLU A 44 -13.96 2.67 -35.58
C GLU A 44 -13.77 1.61 -34.50
N GLY A 45 -14.90 1.04 -34.06
CA GLY A 45 -14.89 -0.15 -33.21
C GLY A 45 -14.64 -1.39 -34.05
N HIS A 46 -13.87 -2.33 -33.51
CA HIS A 46 -13.72 -3.66 -34.12
C HIS A 46 -14.85 -4.55 -33.62
N GLY A 47 -15.43 -5.38 -34.50
CA GLY A 47 -16.43 -6.36 -34.09
C GLY A 47 -15.85 -7.32 -33.04
N ALA A 48 -16.57 -7.55 -31.95
CA ALA A 48 -16.18 -8.58 -31.01
C ALA A 48 -16.27 -9.96 -31.70
N GLU A 49 -15.42 -10.90 -31.30
CA GLU A 49 -15.50 -12.30 -31.77
C GLU A 49 -16.95 -12.80 -31.66
N LYS A 50 -17.48 -13.39 -32.73
CA LYS A 50 -18.91 -13.69 -32.88
C LYS A 50 -19.41 -14.54 -31.71
N GLY A 51 -20.33 -13.97 -30.93
CA GLY A 51 -20.98 -14.64 -29.79
C GLY A 51 -20.17 -14.65 -28.50
N LEU A 52 -18.92 -14.17 -28.47
CA LEU A 52 -18.10 -14.17 -27.25
C LEU A 52 -18.71 -13.28 -26.15
N VAL A 53 -19.18 -12.09 -26.51
CA VAL A 53 -19.81 -11.16 -25.55
C VAL A 53 -21.14 -11.73 -25.04
N GLU A 54 -21.94 -12.33 -25.91
CA GLU A 54 -23.22 -12.95 -25.55
C GLU A 54 -23.02 -14.16 -24.64
N GLU A 55 -22.02 -14.98 -24.93
CA GLU A 55 -21.61 -16.11 -24.09
C GLU A 55 -21.14 -15.63 -22.70
N LEU A 56 -20.35 -14.56 -22.65
CA LEU A 56 -19.90 -13.97 -21.38
C LEU A 56 -21.02 -13.33 -20.57
N ILE A 57 -22.03 -12.74 -21.23
CA ILE A 57 -23.24 -12.24 -20.57
C ILE A 57 -24.06 -13.41 -20.02
N SER A 58 -24.29 -14.46 -20.82
CA SER A 58 -25.02 -15.66 -20.41
C SER A 58 -24.37 -16.38 -19.23
N LEU A 59 -23.04 -16.45 -19.21
CA LEU A 59 -22.26 -17.03 -18.11
C LEU A 59 -22.13 -16.08 -16.90
N GLY A 60 -22.63 -14.85 -17.00
CA GLY A 60 -22.64 -13.86 -15.93
C GLY A 60 -21.27 -13.22 -15.67
N PHE A 61 -20.34 -13.25 -16.62
CA PHE A 61 -19.06 -12.55 -16.55
C PHE A 61 -19.17 -11.08 -16.99
N LEU A 62 -20.12 -10.76 -17.86
CA LEU A 62 -20.46 -9.39 -18.27
C LEU A 62 -21.92 -9.08 -17.91
N THR A 63 -22.23 -7.81 -17.70
CA THR A 63 -23.59 -7.29 -17.53
C THR A 63 -23.88 -6.25 -18.59
N GLU A 64 -25.05 -6.32 -19.22
CA GLU A 64 -25.50 -5.30 -20.17
C GLU A 64 -26.19 -4.16 -19.39
N GLN A 65 -25.64 -2.95 -19.49
CA GLN A 65 -26.22 -1.74 -18.93
C GLN A 65 -26.28 -0.65 -20.02
N ALA A 66 -27.49 -0.16 -20.30
CA ALA A 66 -27.74 0.91 -21.29
C ALA A 66 -27.05 0.68 -22.65
N GLY A 67 -27.08 -0.56 -23.17
CA GLY A 67 -26.47 -0.94 -24.45
C GLY A 67 -24.94 -1.05 -24.42
N ARG A 68 -24.33 -1.06 -23.23
CA ARG A 68 -22.90 -1.32 -23.01
C ARG A 68 -22.70 -2.60 -22.21
N ALA A 69 -21.65 -3.35 -22.51
CA ALA A 69 -21.27 -4.49 -21.68
C ALA A 69 -20.20 -4.05 -20.67
N LEU A 70 -20.50 -4.24 -19.39
CA LEU A 70 -19.61 -3.96 -18.27
C LEU A 70 -19.19 -5.26 -17.60
N PRO A 71 -17.97 -5.33 -17.03
CA PRO A 71 -17.52 -6.53 -16.33
C PRO A 71 -18.29 -6.70 -15.02
N SER A 72 -18.81 -7.89 -14.77
CA SER A 72 -19.41 -8.25 -13.47
C SER A 72 -18.31 -8.59 -12.46
N ASP A 73 -18.63 -8.65 -11.17
CA ASP A 73 -17.72 -9.13 -10.13
C ASP A 73 -17.12 -10.52 -10.45
N ARG A 74 -17.92 -11.38 -11.10
CA ARG A 74 -17.48 -12.70 -11.55
C ARG A 74 -16.51 -12.59 -12.72
N GLY A 75 -16.78 -11.69 -13.67
CA GLY A 75 -15.88 -11.34 -14.78
C GLY A 75 -14.52 -10.86 -14.28
N LEU A 76 -14.53 -9.87 -13.39
CA LEU A 76 -13.31 -9.30 -12.82
C LEU A 76 -12.45 -10.35 -12.13
N ARG A 77 -13.07 -11.27 -11.38
CA ARG A 77 -12.37 -12.41 -10.74
C ARG A 77 -11.81 -13.42 -11.74
N PHE A 78 -12.49 -13.60 -12.87
CA PHE A 78 -12.05 -14.50 -13.94
C PHE A 78 -10.86 -13.94 -14.72
N ALA A 79 -10.87 -12.64 -15.01
CA ALA A 79 -9.74 -11.94 -15.63
C ALA A 79 -8.53 -11.83 -14.68
N GLY A 80 -8.78 -11.61 -13.39
CA GLY A 80 -7.73 -11.45 -12.36
C GLY A 80 -6.99 -12.72 -11.94
N ARG A 81 -7.25 -13.89 -12.55
CA ARG A 81 -6.62 -15.16 -12.17
C ARG A 81 -5.26 -15.37 -12.86
N ASP A 82 -4.38 -14.38 -12.75
CA ASP A 82 -2.94 -14.58 -12.53
C ASP A 82 -2.35 -13.53 -11.57
N ARG A 83 -3.09 -13.21 -10.50
CA ARG A 83 -2.47 -12.76 -9.25
C ARG A 83 -2.71 -13.83 -8.20
N ARG A 84 -1.69 -14.66 -7.98
CA ARG A 84 -1.62 -15.50 -6.78
C ARG A 84 -1.71 -14.58 -5.55
N SER A 85 -2.69 -14.88 -4.70
CA SER A 85 -2.93 -14.38 -3.34
C SER A 85 -3.78 -13.12 -3.19
N GLY A 86 -4.91 -13.28 -2.49
CA GLY A 86 -5.37 -12.28 -1.52
C GLY A 86 -6.68 -11.56 -1.81
N SER A 87 -7.80 -12.24 -1.55
CA SER A 87 -9.12 -11.67 -1.33
C SER A 87 -9.12 -10.53 -0.29
N HIS A 88 -9.82 -9.42 -0.55
CA HIS A 88 -11.02 -8.97 0.18
C HIS A 88 -11.51 -7.62 -0.39
N ALA A 89 -12.82 -7.54 -0.64
CA ALA A 89 -13.53 -6.48 -1.37
C ALA A 89 -13.49 -5.10 -0.69
N PRO A 90 -13.61 -3.98 -1.43
CA PRO A 90 -14.00 -2.70 -0.85
C PRO A 90 -15.51 -2.50 -0.94
N ALA A 91 -16.13 -2.27 0.21
CA ALA A 91 -17.42 -1.61 0.30
C ALA A 91 -17.26 -0.13 -0.13
N LYS A 92 -18.14 0.30 -1.03
CA LYS A 92 -18.54 1.67 -1.41
C LYS A 92 -17.63 2.83 -0.97
N ALA A 93 -16.95 3.43 -1.94
CA ALA A 93 -16.46 4.79 -1.84
C ALA A 93 -17.42 5.71 -2.63
N GLU A 94 -18.10 6.60 -1.90
CA GLU A 94 -18.80 7.74 -2.49
C GLU A 94 -17.79 8.72 -3.10
N ALA A 95 -18.18 9.27 -4.24
CA ALA A 95 -17.39 10.19 -5.03
C ALA A 95 -17.20 11.55 -4.34
N CYS A 96 -15.97 12.07 -4.38
CA CYS A 96 -15.75 13.52 -4.37
C CYS A 96 -14.71 13.91 -5.43
N LYS A 97 -15.13 14.92 -6.19
CA LYS A 97 -14.61 15.57 -7.42
C LYS A 97 -13.08 15.83 -7.46
N PRO A 98 -12.44 15.83 -8.64
CA PRO A 98 -10.99 16.03 -8.75
C PRO A 98 -10.61 17.52 -8.64
N PRO A 99 -9.52 17.87 -7.91
CA PRO A 99 -8.84 19.14 -8.11
C PRO A 99 -7.76 19.01 -9.20
N SER A 100 -7.58 20.13 -9.89
CA SER A 100 -6.77 20.37 -11.07
C SER A 100 -5.28 20.02 -10.93
N ARG A 101 -4.76 19.37 -11.98
CA ARG A 101 -3.39 19.44 -12.54
C ARG A 101 -2.26 19.83 -11.56
N SER A 102 -1.65 18.80 -11.00
CA SER A 102 -0.19 18.61 -11.08
C SER A 102 0.09 17.12 -10.97
N ASN A 103 0.83 16.55 -11.91
CA ASN A 103 1.29 15.17 -11.84
C ASN A 103 2.39 15.07 -10.78
N ALA A 104 2.02 15.20 -9.50
CA ALA A 104 2.78 14.56 -8.45
C ALA A 104 2.36 13.09 -8.51
N ALA A 105 3.29 12.20 -8.82
CA ALA A 105 3.09 10.77 -8.64
C ALA A 105 2.45 10.57 -7.26
N VAL A 106 1.24 10.01 -7.22
CA VAL A 106 0.59 9.66 -5.95
C VAL A 106 1.51 8.63 -5.31
N ALA A 107 2.37 9.09 -4.41
CA ALA A 107 3.25 8.22 -3.67
C ALA A 107 2.37 7.17 -2.99
N PRO A 108 2.76 5.88 -3.01
CA PRO A 108 2.05 4.87 -2.24
C PRO A 108 1.96 5.37 -0.79
N GLU A 109 0.74 5.38 -0.26
CA GLU A 109 0.47 5.84 1.10
C GLU A 109 1.40 5.11 2.09
N SER A 110 2.08 5.86 2.97
CA SER A 110 2.92 5.27 4.03
C SER A 110 2.05 4.36 4.92
N PRO A 111 2.44 3.10 5.21
CA PRO A 111 1.70 2.24 6.13
C PRO A 111 1.44 2.88 7.50
N LEU A 112 2.34 3.77 7.94
CA LEU A 112 2.18 4.55 9.17
C LEU A 112 1.07 5.59 9.05
N GLU A 113 0.92 6.21 7.87
CA GLU A 113 -0.16 7.18 7.61
C GLU A 113 -1.52 6.48 7.65
N TRP A 114 -1.61 5.27 7.09
CA TRP A 114 -2.82 4.44 7.20
C TRP A 114 -3.17 4.13 8.67
N LEU A 115 -2.17 3.73 9.47
CA LEU A 115 -2.35 3.44 10.90
C LEU A 115 -2.75 4.69 11.70
N ARG A 116 -2.16 5.85 11.37
CA ARG A 116 -2.45 7.13 12.03
C ARG A 116 -3.88 7.59 11.80
N ARG A 117 -4.38 7.44 10.57
CA ARG A 117 -5.74 7.86 10.18
C ARG A 117 -6.83 6.93 10.74
N ARG A 118 -6.52 5.64 10.88
CA ARG A 118 -7.49 4.66 11.37
C ARG A 118 -7.67 4.76 12.88
N LYS A 119 -8.92 4.68 13.32
CA LYS A 119 -9.27 4.65 14.74
C LYS A 119 -9.49 3.21 15.21
N GLY A 120 -8.97 2.89 16.40
CA GLY A 120 -9.23 1.63 17.09
C GLY A 120 -10.61 1.63 17.76
N ALA A 121 -10.91 0.55 18.49
CA ALA A 121 -12.15 0.41 19.25
C ALA A 121 -12.35 1.56 20.27
N ASP A 122 -11.26 2.09 20.83
CA ASP A 122 -11.27 3.21 21.76
C ASP A 122 -11.43 4.60 21.09
N GLY A 123 -11.59 4.66 19.77
CA GLY A 123 -11.72 5.92 19.02
C GLY A 123 -10.41 6.73 18.88
N ARG A 124 -9.30 6.20 19.39
CA ARG A 124 -7.95 6.76 19.23
C ARG A 124 -7.27 6.21 17.98
N SER A 125 -6.33 6.97 17.42
CA SER A 125 -5.48 6.51 16.32
C SER A 125 -4.75 5.22 16.69
N LEU A 126 -4.52 4.33 15.73
CA LEU A 126 -3.84 3.06 15.99
C LEU A 126 -2.36 3.22 16.34
N ILE A 127 -1.76 4.37 16.04
CA ILE A 127 -0.42 4.77 16.50
C ILE A 127 -0.48 6.21 17.03
N GLY A 128 0.31 6.51 18.06
CA GLY A 128 0.45 7.86 18.63
C GLY A 128 1.27 8.80 17.74
N ARG A 129 1.30 10.10 18.08
CA ARG A 129 2.01 11.11 17.27
C ARG A 129 3.52 10.88 17.30
N ALA A 130 4.12 10.66 18.47
CA ALA A 130 5.56 10.42 18.55
C ALA A 130 6.00 9.14 17.82
N ALA A 131 5.18 8.08 17.86
CA ALA A 131 5.46 6.85 17.12
C ALA A 131 5.46 7.08 15.61
N PHE A 132 4.51 7.86 15.11
CA PHE A 132 4.46 8.26 13.70
C PHE A 132 5.67 9.11 13.30
N GLU A 133 5.96 10.17 14.06
CA GLU A 133 7.09 11.07 13.80
C GLU A 133 8.44 10.32 13.84
N ALA A 134 8.61 9.39 14.78
CA ALA A 134 9.81 8.58 14.88
C ALA A 134 10.00 7.67 13.65
N GLY A 135 8.93 7.02 13.19
CA GLY A 135 8.96 6.17 11.99
C GLY A 135 9.26 6.95 10.71
N GLU A 136 8.63 8.10 10.51
CA GLU A 136 8.87 8.96 9.34
C GLU A 136 10.27 9.61 9.39
N LYS A 137 10.79 9.92 10.58
CA LYS A 137 12.17 10.38 10.75
C LYS A 137 13.16 9.29 10.37
N LEU A 138 12.95 8.05 10.83
CA LEU A 138 13.78 6.90 10.44
C LEU A 138 13.78 6.73 8.92
N ARG A 139 12.61 6.77 8.28
CA ARG A 139 12.49 6.68 6.82
C ARG A 139 13.28 7.78 6.10
N SER A 140 13.20 9.01 6.60
CA SER A 140 13.92 10.16 6.06
C SER A 140 15.44 10.01 6.15
N GLU A 141 15.95 9.58 7.30
CA GLU A 141 17.39 9.32 7.49
C GLU A 141 17.85 8.12 6.65
N TYR A 142 17.07 7.05 6.57
CA TYR A 142 17.35 5.87 5.76
C TYR A 142 17.44 6.21 4.25
N THR A 143 16.59 7.13 3.80
CA THR A 143 16.62 7.65 2.42
C THR A 143 17.86 8.52 2.19
N ARG A 144 18.19 9.42 3.14
CA ARG A 144 19.40 10.27 3.07
C ARG A 144 20.70 9.44 3.10
N ALA A 145 20.69 8.33 3.82
CA ALA A 145 21.78 7.36 3.89
C ALA A 145 22.01 6.60 2.57
N GLY A 146 21.10 6.73 1.60
CA GLY A 146 21.15 6.01 0.32
C GLY A 146 20.95 4.49 0.48
N LEU A 147 20.25 4.06 1.52
CA LEU A 147 20.01 2.64 1.84
C LEU A 147 18.74 2.09 1.17
N MET A 148 17.94 2.94 0.52
CA MET A 148 16.74 2.54 -0.21
C MET A 148 17.09 1.61 -1.39
N PRO A 149 16.36 0.49 -1.58
CA PRO A 149 16.49 -0.33 -2.77
C PRO A 149 16.23 0.51 -4.03
N ARG A 150 17.22 0.60 -4.92
CA ARG A 150 17.05 1.31 -6.20
C ARG A 150 16.20 0.46 -7.14
N MET A 151 14.93 0.82 -7.31
CA MET A 151 14.08 0.22 -8.34
C MET A 151 14.32 0.91 -9.68
N GLY A 152 15.32 0.43 -10.43
CA GLY A 152 15.61 0.88 -11.79
C GLY A 152 17.07 0.70 -12.18
N ALA A 153 17.30 0.23 -13.41
CA ALA A 153 18.62 0.31 -14.03
C ALA A 153 18.92 1.78 -14.32
N ASP A 154 20.04 2.29 -13.79
CA ASP A 154 20.53 3.61 -14.17
C ASP A 154 21.10 3.53 -15.59
N LEU A 155 20.24 3.79 -16.57
CA LEU A 155 20.63 3.91 -17.98
C LEU A 155 21.25 5.29 -18.29
N THR A 156 21.41 6.17 -17.30
CA THR A 156 22.14 7.43 -17.48
C THR A 156 23.63 7.20 -17.27
N GLY A 157 24.23 6.50 -18.23
CA GLY A 157 25.66 6.55 -18.45
C GLY A 157 26.09 8.00 -18.64
N ASN A 158 26.83 8.51 -17.65
CA ASN A 158 27.80 9.60 -17.71
C ASN A 158 27.84 10.40 -19.04
N VAL A 159 27.06 11.48 -19.12
CA VAL A 159 27.36 12.59 -20.04
C VAL A 159 27.95 13.71 -19.19
N PRO A 160 29.25 14.06 -19.31
CA PRO A 160 29.82 15.20 -18.62
C PRO A 160 29.35 16.49 -19.28
N GLY A 161 28.11 16.87 -18.97
CA GLY A 161 27.44 18.07 -19.46
C GLY A 161 27.70 19.26 -18.55
N LYS A 162 28.63 20.11 -18.97
CA LYS A 162 29.01 21.39 -18.40
C LYS A 162 27.78 22.27 -18.05
N GLY A 163 27.55 22.45 -16.74
CA GLY A 163 27.01 23.68 -16.16
C GLY A 163 25.52 23.70 -15.81
N ARG A 164 25.22 23.84 -14.51
CA ARG A 164 24.49 25.00 -13.98
C ARG A 164 24.54 25.02 -12.45
N ARG A 165 24.79 26.23 -11.94
CA ARG A 165 24.87 26.63 -10.54
C ARG A 165 23.62 26.22 -9.76
N ALA A 166 23.74 25.21 -8.90
CA ALA A 166 23.03 25.11 -7.64
C ALA A 166 24.12 25.02 -6.55
N GLY A 167 24.02 25.81 -5.49
CA GLY A 167 25.07 26.03 -4.49
C GLY A 167 25.85 24.76 -4.14
N ALA A 168 27.13 24.77 -4.51
CA ALA A 168 28.01 23.61 -4.49
C ALA A 168 28.34 23.18 -3.05
N ARG A 169 27.52 22.29 -2.48
CA ARG A 169 28.08 21.22 -1.64
C ARG A 169 28.58 20.16 -2.61
N GLY A 170 29.91 20.11 -2.81
CA GLY A 170 30.54 19.17 -3.74
C GLY A 170 30.24 17.70 -3.42
N PRO A 171 30.55 16.76 -4.33
CA PRO A 171 30.29 15.33 -4.13
C PRO A 171 30.78 14.77 -2.79
N ALA A 172 31.92 15.27 -2.30
CA ALA A 172 32.48 14.91 -0.99
C ALA A 172 31.53 15.25 0.18
N MET A 173 30.93 16.44 0.22
CA MET A 173 29.99 16.81 1.29
C MET A 173 28.67 16.02 1.21
N MET A 174 28.28 15.56 0.02
CA MET A 174 27.12 14.69 -0.15
C MET A 174 27.40 13.26 0.35
N MET A 175 28.64 12.78 0.15
CA MET A 175 29.11 11.51 0.73
C MET A 175 29.23 11.60 2.25
N ASP A 176 29.79 12.67 2.80
CA ASP A 176 29.89 12.87 4.25
C ASP A 176 28.50 12.92 4.92
N ALA A 177 27.55 13.64 4.31
CA ALA A 177 26.18 13.69 4.80
C ALA A 177 25.46 12.32 4.73
N ALA A 178 25.78 11.49 3.74
CA ALA A 178 25.24 10.13 3.63
C ALA A 178 25.87 9.19 4.67
N LEU A 179 27.18 9.32 4.96
CA LEU A 179 27.86 8.57 6.00
C LEU A 179 27.31 8.92 7.40
N ASP A 180 27.17 10.21 7.71
CA ASP A 180 26.55 10.67 8.96
C ASP A 180 25.09 10.17 9.10
N ALA A 181 24.32 10.17 8.02
CA ALA A 181 22.97 9.60 8.02
C ALA A 181 22.98 8.08 8.26
N ARG A 182 23.94 7.33 7.69
CA ARG A 182 24.10 5.89 7.94
C ARG A 182 24.42 5.64 9.41
N ASP A 183 25.32 6.40 10.00
CA ASP A 183 25.67 6.29 11.42
C ASP A 183 24.46 6.57 12.32
N ARG A 184 23.66 7.60 12.01
CA ARG A 184 22.41 7.87 12.74
C ARG A 184 21.39 6.73 12.62
N VAL A 185 21.22 6.17 11.42
CA VAL A 185 20.32 5.02 11.21
C VAL A 185 20.81 3.80 12.00
N ASN A 186 22.10 3.48 11.93
CA ASN A 186 22.67 2.34 12.66
C ASN A 186 22.48 2.49 14.17
N LYS A 187 22.79 3.67 14.74
CA LYS A 187 22.55 3.97 16.16
C LYS A 187 21.08 3.83 16.55
N ALA A 188 20.16 4.26 15.68
CA ALA A 188 18.72 4.12 15.93
C ALA A 188 18.27 2.65 15.92
N LEU A 189 18.76 1.85 14.97
CA LEU A 189 18.42 0.42 14.87
C LEU A 189 19.05 -0.40 16.00
N GLU A 190 20.29 -0.09 16.40
CA GLU A 190 20.94 -0.67 17.58
C GLU A 190 20.18 -0.33 18.86
N ALA A 191 19.76 0.93 19.02
CA ALA A 191 18.98 1.35 20.17
C ALA A 191 17.65 0.61 20.27
N VAL A 192 17.01 0.27 19.14
CA VAL A 192 15.77 -0.52 19.08
C VAL A 192 16.02 -2.01 19.38
N GLY A 193 17.13 -2.58 18.90
CA GLY A 193 17.48 -3.99 19.06
C GLY A 193 17.18 -4.84 17.81
N SER A 194 17.90 -5.96 17.67
CA SER A 194 17.87 -6.86 16.51
C SER A 194 16.49 -7.42 16.19
N GLU A 195 15.69 -7.69 17.21
CA GLU A 195 14.39 -8.36 17.06
C GLU A 195 13.36 -7.47 16.35
N MET A 196 13.45 -6.15 16.51
CA MET A 196 12.49 -5.19 15.95
C MET A 196 13.07 -4.31 14.85
N SER A 197 14.41 -4.24 14.71
CA SER A 197 15.07 -3.42 13.68
C SER A 197 14.62 -3.81 12.26
N GLY A 198 14.61 -5.12 11.96
CA GLY A 198 14.16 -5.62 10.67
C GLY A 198 12.70 -5.27 10.36
N LEU A 199 11.81 -5.37 11.37
CA LEU A 199 10.40 -5.00 11.22
C LEU A 199 10.24 -3.50 10.92
N LEU A 200 10.97 -2.63 11.62
CA LEU A 200 10.92 -1.19 11.39
C LEU A 200 11.40 -0.81 9.99
N VAL A 201 12.47 -1.45 9.51
CA VAL A 201 12.98 -1.22 8.15
C VAL A 201 11.96 -1.70 7.11
N ASP A 202 11.39 -2.89 7.28
CA ASP A 202 10.36 -3.43 6.38
C ASP A 202 9.13 -2.51 6.25
N VAL A 203 8.61 -2.01 7.37
CA VAL A 203 7.36 -1.22 7.38
C VAL A 203 7.62 0.26 7.10
N CYS A 204 8.59 0.88 7.77
CA CYS A 204 8.80 2.33 7.67
C CYS A 204 9.60 2.69 6.41
N CYS A 205 10.55 1.85 6.01
CA CYS A 205 11.47 2.15 4.91
C CYS A 205 11.01 1.48 3.61
N HIS A 206 10.73 0.18 3.64
CA HIS A 206 10.29 -0.57 2.46
C HIS A 206 8.77 -0.52 2.20
N LEU A 207 8.00 0.13 3.08
CA LEU A 207 6.55 0.32 2.97
C LEU A 207 5.77 -1.00 2.81
N LYS A 208 6.29 -2.10 3.37
CA LYS A 208 5.57 -3.37 3.36
C LYS A 208 4.28 -3.27 4.18
N SER A 209 3.23 -3.94 3.73
CA SER A 209 2.00 -4.03 4.51
C SER A 209 2.19 -4.94 5.72
N LEU A 210 1.47 -4.70 6.81
CA LEU A 210 1.58 -5.52 8.01
C LEU A 210 1.24 -7.00 7.74
N GLY A 211 0.29 -7.27 6.84
CA GLY A 211 -0.09 -8.63 6.48
C GLY A 211 0.99 -9.37 5.68
N ASP A 212 1.79 -8.65 4.90
CA ASP A 212 2.94 -9.23 4.20
C ASP A 212 4.04 -9.60 5.18
N VAL A 213 4.32 -8.72 6.16
CA VAL A 213 5.29 -8.99 7.20
C VAL A 213 4.89 -10.20 8.06
N GLU A 214 3.60 -10.32 8.43
CA GLU A 214 3.09 -11.48 9.17
C GLU A 214 3.30 -12.78 8.40
N ARG A 215 3.02 -12.76 7.09
CA ARG A 215 3.18 -13.92 6.21
C ARG A 215 4.66 -14.29 6.03
N GLU A 216 5.53 -13.33 5.81
CA GLU A 216 6.97 -13.54 5.62
C GLU A 216 7.65 -14.08 6.90
N ARG A 217 7.22 -13.62 8.07
CA ARG A 217 7.79 -14.00 9.38
C ARG A 217 7.08 -15.18 10.04
N GLY A 218 6.01 -15.71 9.45
CA GLY A 218 5.21 -16.79 10.03
C GLY A 218 4.48 -16.40 11.31
N TRP A 219 4.16 -15.11 11.49
CA TRP A 219 3.48 -14.62 12.70
C TRP A 219 1.98 -14.86 12.64
N PRO A 220 1.32 -15.04 13.81
CA PRO A 220 -0.13 -15.09 13.87
C PRO A 220 -0.77 -13.80 13.34
N LYS A 221 -1.95 -13.91 12.74
CA LYS A 221 -2.68 -12.75 12.19
C LYS A 221 -2.86 -11.66 13.25
N ARG A 222 -2.69 -10.40 12.84
CA ARG A 222 -2.83 -9.18 13.66
C ARG A 222 -1.76 -9.00 14.75
N SER A 223 -0.67 -9.76 14.73
CA SER A 223 0.43 -9.63 15.69
C SER A 223 1.40 -8.51 15.33
N ALA A 224 1.59 -8.24 14.03
CA ALA A 224 2.63 -7.31 13.58
C ALA A 224 2.39 -5.88 14.09
N LYS A 225 1.13 -5.49 14.30
CA LYS A 225 0.80 -4.18 14.87
C LYS A 225 1.42 -3.99 16.25
N VAL A 226 1.25 -4.96 17.15
CA VAL A 226 1.70 -4.86 18.54
C VAL A 226 3.23 -4.79 18.61
N VAL A 227 3.91 -5.63 17.83
CA VAL A 227 5.38 -5.62 17.76
C VAL A 227 5.88 -4.31 17.15
N LEU A 228 5.19 -3.78 16.13
CA LEU A 228 5.51 -2.49 15.54
C LEU A 228 5.37 -1.35 16.55
N GLU A 229 4.29 -1.34 17.36
CA GLU A 229 4.10 -0.35 18.43
C GLU A 229 5.26 -0.40 19.44
N MET A 230 5.70 -1.59 19.85
CA MET A 230 6.85 -1.74 20.76
C MET A 230 8.15 -1.21 20.15
N GLY A 231 8.41 -1.53 18.87
CA GLY A 231 9.57 -1.03 18.13
C GLY A 231 9.55 0.50 17.99
N LEU A 232 8.42 1.07 17.59
CA LEU A 232 8.23 2.51 17.44
C LEU A 232 8.33 3.25 18.78
N ALA A 233 7.82 2.69 19.87
CA ALA A 233 7.97 3.29 21.20
C ALA A 233 9.45 3.36 21.61
N ARG A 234 10.24 2.32 21.30
CA ARG A 234 11.68 2.32 21.57
C ARG A 234 12.45 3.29 20.68
N LEU A 235 12.08 3.37 19.41
CA LEU A 235 12.62 4.32 18.45
C LEU A 235 12.31 5.78 18.86
N ALA A 236 11.08 6.05 19.31
CA ALA A 236 10.66 7.36 19.77
C ALA A 236 11.48 7.81 20.99
N ARG A 237 11.74 6.90 21.95
CA ARG A 237 12.67 7.16 23.05
C ARG A 237 14.09 7.50 22.57
N HIS A 238 14.61 6.77 21.58
CA HIS A 238 15.93 7.06 21.00
C HIS A 238 16.00 8.46 20.39
N TYR A 239 14.93 8.90 19.70
CA TYR A 239 14.86 10.24 19.13
C TYR A 239 14.45 11.35 20.13
N GLY A 240 14.25 11.02 21.41
CA GLY A 240 13.75 11.98 22.40
C GLY A 240 12.30 12.43 22.16
N MET A 241 11.55 11.70 21.33
CA MET A 241 10.15 11.94 21.03
C MET A 241 9.30 11.22 22.08
N VAL A 242 9.20 11.79 23.28
CA VAL A 242 8.39 11.21 24.34
C VAL A 242 6.95 11.68 24.17
N GLU A 243 6.02 10.76 23.88
CA GLU A 243 4.62 11.02 24.24
C GLU A 243 4.50 10.85 25.75
N GLU A 244 4.22 11.93 26.47
CA GLU A 244 3.72 11.81 27.83
C GLU A 244 2.47 10.91 27.78
N ALA A 245 2.55 9.77 28.46
CA ALA A 245 1.40 8.91 28.63
C ALA A 245 0.36 9.65 29.48
N ARG A 246 -0.52 10.39 28.82
CA ARG A 246 -1.75 10.89 29.45
C ARG A 246 -2.64 9.68 29.65
N GLY A 247 -2.51 9.08 30.84
CA GLY A 247 -3.49 8.13 31.35
C GLY A 247 -4.89 8.70 31.12
N ARG A 248 -5.85 7.83 30.83
CA ARG A 248 -7.25 8.24 30.76
C ARG A 248 -7.52 9.06 32.02
N ALA A 249 -7.95 10.32 31.89
CA ALA A 249 -8.38 11.13 33.03
C ALA A 249 -9.61 10.45 33.65
N ARG A 250 -9.38 9.40 34.43
CA ARG A 250 -10.35 8.66 35.21
C ARG A 250 -9.68 8.41 36.55
N ARG A 251 -10.20 9.16 37.53
CA ARG A 251 -10.39 8.82 38.94
C ARG A 251 -9.43 7.75 39.47
N GLY A 252 -8.53 8.18 40.33
CA GLY A 252 -7.65 7.31 41.12
C GLY A 252 -8.43 6.46 42.12
N THR A 253 -9.11 5.44 41.63
CA THR A 253 -9.47 4.29 42.46
C THR A 253 -8.49 3.20 42.06
N ILE A 254 -7.54 2.89 42.95
CA ILE A 254 -6.76 1.67 42.84
C ILE A 254 -7.79 0.53 42.89
N GLU A 255 -8.03 -0.14 41.77
CA GLU A 255 -8.88 -1.33 41.76
C GLU A 255 -8.12 -2.43 42.48
N HIS A 256 -8.56 -2.71 43.70
CA HIS A 256 -8.07 -3.82 44.50
C HIS A 256 -8.53 -5.13 43.84
N TRP A 257 -7.59 -6.03 43.57
CA TRP A 257 -7.88 -7.35 42.97
C TRP A 257 -8.37 -8.38 44.01
N GLY A 258 -8.52 -7.99 45.27
CA GLY A 258 -9.14 -8.79 46.31
C GLY A 258 -10.62 -8.46 46.47
N SER A 259 -11.38 -9.39 47.05
CA SER A 259 -12.69 -9.06 47.62
C SER A 259 -12.52 -7.96 48.68
N GLU A 260 -13.61 -7.27 49.04
CA GLU A 260 -13.59 -6.18 50.03
C GLU A 260 -12.95 -6.60 51.36
N ASP A 261 -12.96 -7.91 51.65
CA ASP A 261 -12.42 -8.55 52.85
C ASP A 261 -11.01 -9.18 52.68
N TYR A 262 -10.36 -9.05 51.52
CA TYR A 262 -9.05 -9.67 51.30
C TYR A 262 -7.96 -8.96 52.10
N ARG A 263 -7.45 -9.63 53.14
CA ARG A 263 -6.30 -9.17 53.92
C ARG A 263 -5.13 -10.17 53.75
N PRO A 264 -4.01 -9.79 53.11
CA PRO A 264 -2.87 -10.69 52.99
C PRO A 264 -2.28 -10.94 54.39
N GLY A 265 -2.23 -12.21 54.80
CA GLY A 265 -1.49 -12.63 55.98
C GLY A 265 0.01 -12.47 55.71
N ILE A 266 0.71 -11.82 56.62
CA ILE A 266 2.17 -11.72 56.59
C ILE A 266 2.65 -12.84 57.51
N GLU A 267 3.08 -13.95 56.92
CA GLU A 267 3.86 -14.98 57.63
C GLU A 267 5.35 -14.61 57.61
#